data_AF-C6RHP1-F1
#
_entry.id   AF-C6RHP1-F1
#
_cell.length_a   1.000
_cell.length_b   1.000
_cell.length_c   1.000
_cell.angle_alpha   90.00
_cell.angle_beta   90.00
_cell.angle_gamma   90.00
#
_symmetry.space_group_name_H-M   'P 1'
#
loop_
_entity.id
_entity.type
_entity.pdbx_description
1 polymer ?
#
loop_
_entity_poly.entity_id
_entity_poly.type
_entity_poly.pdbx_seq_one_letter_code
_entity_poly.pdbx_strand_id
1 'polypeptide(L)' 'MRTENIVVCNVCGQKSTENENAVFIRAHKNGEEVDICTACIPSVIHGSGLVVRSNDEIKEDM' A
#
# COMPACT_ATOMS: atom_id res chain seq x y z
N MET A 1 1.42 1.46 -3.79
CA MET A 1 1.45 1.95 -5.16
C MET A 1 2.11 3.31 -5.07
N ARG A 2 3.06 3.59 -5.95
CA ARG A 2 3.69 4.90 -6.00
C ARG A 2 3.47 5.51 -7.37
N THR A 3 3.04 6.77 -7.36
CA THR A 3 3.12 7.67 -8.51
C THR A 3 4.17 8.74 -8.21
N GLU A 4 4.44 9.66 -9.15
CA GLU A 4 5.56 10.62 -9.03
C GLU A 4 5.61 11.35 -7.69
N ASN A 5 4.45 11.73 -7.12
CA ASN A 5 4.37 12.54 -5.90
C ASN A 5 3.55 11.92 -4.75
N ILE A 6 2.90 10.78 -4.97
CA ILE A 6 1.98 10.20 -3.99
C ILE A 6 2.31 8.73 -3.79
N VAL A 7 2.38 8.33 -2.52
CA VAL A 7 2.42 6.93 -2.11
C VAL A 7 1.05 6.54 -1.59
N VAL A 8 0.50 5.43 -2.07
CA VAL A 8 -0.83 4.93 -1.71
C VAL A 8 -0.67 3.53 -1.13
N CYS A 9 -1.26 3.29 0.05
CA CYS A 9 -1.21 1.99 0.71
C CYS A 9 -2.01 0.94 -0.09
N ASN A 10 -1.38 -0.15 -0.50
CA ASN A 10 -2.04 -1.26 -1.19
C ASN A 10 -3.00 -2.06 -0.31
N VAL A 11 -3.09 -1.77 0.99
CA VAL A 11 -4.09 -2.39 1.87
C VAL A 11 -5.27 -1.44 2.04
N CYS A 12 -5.08 -0.29 2.66
CA CYS A 12 -6.18 0.61 3.04
C CYS A 12 -6.46 1.76 2.05
N GLY A 13 -5.65 1.95 1.00
CA GLY A 13 -5.83 3.05 0.05
C GLY A 13 -5.39 4.43 0.57
N GLN A 14 -4.89 4.53 1.81
CA GLN A 14 -4.42 5.80 2.37
C GLN A 14 -3.29 6.41 1.52
N LYS A 15 -3.42 7.69 1.19
CA LYS A 15 -2.45 8.48 0.42
C LYS A 15 -1.47 9.17 1.37
N SER A 16 -0.21 9.32 0.95
CA SER A 16 0.82 10.04 1.71
C SER A 16 0.48 11.51 1.95
N THR A 17 -0.40 12.09 1.13
CA THR A 17 -0.89 13.47 1.26
C THR A 17 -1.95 13.65 2.35
N GLU A 18 -2.57 12.57 2.82
CA GLU A 18 -3.64 12.62 3.83
C GLU A 18 -3.07 12.67 5.26
N ASN A 19 -1.83 12.24 5.45
CA ASN A 19 -1.15 12.23 6.74
C ASN A 19 0.36 12.39 6.55
N GLU A 20 0.90 13.53 6.94
CA GLU A 20 2.33 13.87 6.85
C GLU A 20 3.24 12.94 7.66
N ASN A 21 2.70 12.28 8.68
CA ASN A 21 3.43 11.33 9.53
C ASN A 21 3.29 9.87 9.04
N ALA A 22 2.61 9.65 7.92
CA ALA A 22 2.44 8.31 7.38
C ALA A 22 3.78 7.75 6.87
N VAL A 23 4.17 6.60 7.42
CA VAL A 23 5.33 5.85 6.98
C VAL A 23 4.88 4.69 6.10
N PHE A 24 5.57 4.50 4.97
CA PHE A 24 5.29 3.43 4.02
C PHE A 24 6.52 2.53 3.88
N ILE A 25 6.26 1.23 3.72
CA ILE A 25 7.26 0.23 3.40
C ILE A 25 6.99 -0.25 1.98
N ARG A 26 8.05 -0.39 1.19
CA ARG A 26 7.98 -1.02 -0.13
C ARG A 26 8.10 -2.53 0.02
N ALA A 27 7.20 -3.25 -0.63
CA ALA A 27 7.15 -4.70 -0.65
C ALA A 27 6.96 -5.21 -2.07
N HIS A 28 7.02 -6.53 -2.23
CA HIS A 28 6.83 -7.19 -3.51
C HIS A 28 5.71 -8.23 -3.41
N LYS A 29 4.78 -8.21 -4.36
CA LYS A 29 3.68 -9.19 -4.46
C LYS A 29 3.47 -9.56 -5.92
N ASN A 30 3.50 -10.86 -6.23
CA ASN A 30 3.18 -11.38 -7.57
C ASN A 30 3.96 -10.71 -8.73
N GLY A 31 5.22 -10.31 -8.53
CA GLY A 31 6.01 -9.64 -9.56
C GLY A 31 5.89 -8.10 -9.54
N GLU A 32 5.05 -7.53 -8.69
CA GLU A 32 4.82 -6.08 -8.60
C GLU A 32 5.44 -5.48 -7.33
N GLU A 33 6.03 -4.29 -7.46
CA GLU A 33 6.33 -3.45 -6.30
C GLU A 33 5.05 -2.77 -5.79
N VAL A 34 4.79 -2.92 -4.50
CA VAL A 34 3.64 -2.35 -3.79
C VAL A 34 4.14 -1.52 -2.60
N ASP A 35 3.34 -0.56 -2.12
CA ASP A 35 3.67 0.25 -0.94
C ASP A 35 2.58 0.02 0.12
N ILE A 36 2.99 -0.22 1.36
CA ILE A 36 2.08 -0.55 2.48
C ILE A 36 2.38 0.42 3.62
N CYS A 37 1.36 1.10 4.14
CA CYS A 37 1.56 1.93 5.33
C CYS A 37 1.84 1.05 6.55
N THR A 38 2.68 1.53 7.47
CA THR A 38 3.11 0.76 8.64
C THR A 38 1.95 0.33 9.54
N ALA A 39 0.85 1.09 9.55
CA ALA A 39 -0.39 0.75 10.26
C ALA A 39 -1.06 -0.54 9.74
N CYS A 40 -0.87 -0.88 8.47
CA CYS A 40 -1.45 -2.08 7.86
C CYS A 40 -0.53 -3.32 7.92
N ILE A 41 0.73 -3.17 8.34
CA ILE A 41 1.69 -4.28 8.40
C ILE A 41 1.21 -5.44 9.28
N PRO A 42 0.58 -5.24 10.46
CA PRO A 42 0.04 -6.34 11.25
C PRO A 42 -0.96 -7.21 10.46
N SER A 43 -1.84 -6.58 9.67
CA SER A 43 -2.80 -7.28 8.81
C SER A 43 -2.11 -8.07 7.70
N VAL A 44 -1.01 -7.55 7.16
CA VAL A 44 -0.22 -8.24 6.13
C VAL A 44 0.47 -9.48 6.68
N ILE A 45 1.08 -9.38 7.87
CA ILE A 45 1.77 -10.50 8.53
C ILE A 45 0.79 -11.62 8.88
N HIS A 46 -0.36 -11.29 9.45
CA HIS A 46 -1.35 -12.29 9.85
C HIS A 46 -2.22 -12.79 8.68
N GLY A 47 -2.42 -11.96 7.66
CA GLY A 47 -3.19 -12.29 6.46
C GLY A 47 -2.38 -12.91 5.32
N SER A 48 -1.12 -13.28 5.56
CA SER A 48 -0.22 -13.90 4.57
C SER A 48 -0.08 -13.10 3.27
N GLY A 49 -0.14 -11.76 3.35
CA GLY A 49 -0.07 -10.88 2.18
C GLY A 49 -1.30 -10.90 1.24
N LEU A 50 -2.35 -11.68 1.54
CA LEU A 50 -3.56 -11.74 0.71
C LEU A 50 -4.36 -10.43 0.75
N VAL A 51 -4.26 -9.69 1.86
CA VAL A 51 -4.93 -8.40 2.06
C VAL A 51 -4.32 -7.25 1.23
N VAL A 52 -3.14 -7.47 0.65
CA VAL A 52 -2.45 -6.46 -0.16
C VAL A 52 -3.02 -6.53 -1.57
N ARG A 53 -3.60 -5.44 -2.06
CA ARG A 53 -4.18 -5.34 -3.41
C ARG A 53 -3.10 -5.01 -4.44
N SER A 54 -3.34 -5.35 -5.71
CA SER A 54 -2.47 -4.98 -6.82
C SER A 54 -2.42 -3.45 -6.99
N ASN A 55 -1.48 -2.96 -7.78
CA ASN A 55 -1.45 -1.53 -8.08
C ASN A 55 -2.66 -1.08 -8.92
N ASP A 56 -3.21 -1.95 -9.77
CA ASP A 56 -4.37 -1.61 -10.60
C ASP A 56 -5.67 -1.56 -9.78
N GLU A 57 -5.87 -2.49 -8.84
CA GLU A 57 -6.99 -2.43 -7.87
C GLU A 57 -6.96 -1.12 -7.07
N ILE A 58 -5.77 -0.62 -6.71
CA ILE A 58 -5.64 0.66 -6.00
C ILE A 58 -5.96 1.85 -6.91
N LYS A 59 -5.61 1.80 -8.19
CA LYS A 59 -5.93 2.89 -9.13
C LYS A 59 -7.43 2.98 -9.40
N GLU A 60 -8.14 1.86 -9.47
CA GLU A 60 -9.59 1.84 -9.68
C GLU A 60 -10.36 2.49 -8.53
N ASP A 61 -9.80 2.46 -7.32
CA ASP A 61 -10.36 3.08 -6.12
C ASP A 61 -10.04 4.57 -5.94
N MET A 62 -9.21 5.18 -6.81
CA MET A 62 -8.74 6.57 -6.70
C MET A 62 -9.59 7.58 -7.47
#